data_AF-A0AAW1TYN4-F1
#
_entry.id   AF-A0AAW1TYN4-F1
#
_cell.length_a   1.000
_cell.length_b   1.000
_cell.length_c   1.000
_cell.angle_alpha   90.00
_cell.angle_beta   90.00
_cell.angle_gamma   90.00
#
_symmetry.space_group_name_H-M   'P 1'
#
loop_
_entity.id
_entity.type
_entity.pdbx_description
1 polymer ?
#
loop_
_entity_poly.entity_id
_entity_poly.type
_entity_poly.pdbx_seq_one_letter_code
_entity_poly.pdbx_strand_id
1 'polypeptide(L)'
;MKRVPAFYRMWCRAQLLVLLATVTVSYTQDFEPDENTLKVGRSIDIFTRYGYLSLSIKVVPRNDSSWIFREPTIDIFNGIDPFAVYPTRSNRKQVFNGDFHMEFCDNVKQLLQAYFRHFSFERLDKPWMAFTGSWAPETIARNLGINSSFIHKDHCFVLVRLSRFRTNAELTRVPNNVNLVDDVASEIDNIKVGDAASVIMFIKKYGSHYIHSYVTGNSMYQRNLDPEICSHP
;
A
#
# COMPACT_ATOMS: atom_id res chain seq x y z
N MET A 1 3.15 65.83 32.31
CA MET A 1 3.83 64.58 31.89
C MET A 1 3.90 63.61 33.07
N LYS A 2 3.03 62.61 33.13
CA LYS A 2 3.06 61.57 34.19
C LYS A 2 3.87 60.38 33.66
N ARG A 3 4.98 60.05 34.33
CA ARG A 3 5.82 58.87 34.02
C ARG A 3 5.13 57.63 34.60
N VAL A 4 4.83 56.65 33.73
CA VAL A 4 4.35 55.33 34.15
C VAL A 4 5.52 54.54 34.75
N PRO A 5 5.38 53.92 35.92
CA PRO A 5 6.47 53.21 36.58
C PRO A 5 6.87 51.93 35.83
N ALA A 6 8.18 51.69 35.73
CA ALA A 6 8.81 50.62 34.93
C ALA A 6 8.38 49.19 35.31
N PHE A 7 7.80 49.00 36.50
CA PHE A 7 7.34 47.70 37.00
C PHE A 7 6.24 47.06 36.13
N TYR A 8 5.32 47.85 35.58
CA TYR A 8 4.25 47.35 34.70
C TYR A 8 4.77 46.83 33.36
N ARG A 9 5.96 47.27 32.93
CA ARG A 9 6.56 46.89 31.64
C ARG A 9 7.27 45.55 31.68
N MET A 10 7.78 45.13 32.84
CA MET A 10 8.47 43.84 33.01
C MET A 10 7.48 42.68 33.19
N TRP A 11 6.33 42.91 33.84
CA TRP A 11 5.35 41.86 34.09
C TRP A 11 4.59 41.42 32.82
N CYS A 12 4.24 42.37 31.94
CA CYS A 12 3.65 42.06 30.64
C CYS A 12 4.61 41.29 29.71
N ARG A 13 5.92 41.54 29.81
CA ARG A 13 6.93 40.81 29.00
C ARG A 13 7.14 39.38 29.50
N ALA A 14 7.10 39.16 30.81
CA ALA A 14 7.19 37.83 31.40
C ALA A 14 5.95 36.97 31.06
N GLN A 15 4.74 37.54 31.11
CA GLN A 15 3.52 36.82 30.72
C GLN A 15 3.45 36.51 29.22
N LEU A 16 3.97 37.40 28.36
CA LEU A 16 4.02 37.16 26.91
C LEU A 16 4.98 36.01 26.55
N LEU A 17 6.11 35.88 27.27
CA LEU A 17 7.08 34.80 27.05
C LEU A 17 6.56 33.44 27.54
N VAL A 18 5.79 33.40 28.63
CA VAL A 18 5.16 32.16 29.11
C VAL A 18 4.03 31.71 28.17
N LEU A 19 3.23 32.63 27.62
CA LEU A 19 2.22 32.31 26.61
C LEU A 19 2.82 31.88 25.26
N LEU A 20 3.96 32.44 24.86
CA LEU A 20 4.68 31.99 23.67
C LEU A 20 5.29 30.61 23.87
N ALA A 21 5.81 30.29 25.06
CA ALA A 21 6.33 28.96 25.37
C ALA A 21 5.23 27.88 25.47
N THR A 22 4.02 28.22 25.96
CA THR A 22 2.90 27.25 25.98
C THR A 22 2.24 27.07 24.62
N VAL A 23 2.24 28.10 23.76
CA VAL A 23 1.73 27.98 22.38
C VAL A 23 2.70 27.24 21.46
N THR A 24 4.03 27.33 21.67
CA THR A 24 5.00 26.55 20.88
C THR A 24 5.11 25.09 21.32
N VAL A 25 4.82 24.76 22.58
CA VAL A 25 4.78 23.37 23.06
C VAL A 25 3.49 22.62 22.67
N SER A 26 2.45 23.34 22.22
CA SER A 26 1.16 22.73 21.85
C SER A 26 1.02 22.39 20.36
N TYR A 27 2.08 22.56 19.56
CA TYR A 27 2.04 22.34 18.10
C TYR A 27 3.08 21.35 17.55
N THR A 28 3.73 20.57 18.42
CA THR A 28 4.30 19.29 18.02
C THR A 28 3.28 18.21 18.35
N GLN A 29 2.26 18.10 17.50
CA GLN A 29 1.62 16.80 17.33
C GLN A 29 2.74 15.89 16.81
N ASP A 30 3.34 15.13 17.71
CA ASP A 30 4.17 13.99 17.35
C ASP A 30 3.32 13.12 16.43
N PHE A 31 3.62 13.21 15.14
CA PHE A 31 3.14 12.27 14.14
C PHE A 31 3.92 11.00 14.40
N GLU A 32 3.52 10.25 15.41
CA GLU A 32 3.89 8.84 15.59
C GLU A 32 3.67 8.17 14.22
N PRO A 33 4.73 7.83 13.47
CA PRO A 33 4.55 7.14 12.23
C PRO A 33 4.12 5.73 12.63
N ASP A 34 2.82 5.48 12.56
CA ASP A 34 2.21 4.16 12.78
C ASP A 34 3.13 3.10 12.18
N GLU A 35 3.65 2.19 13.01
CA GLU A 35 4.62 1.17 12.59
C GLU A 35 4.02 0.23 11.50
N ASN A 36 2.71 0.34 11.23
CA ASN A 36 1.99 -0.19 10.07
C ASN A 36 2.09 0.66 8.78
N THR A 37 2.95 1.68 8.74
CA THR A 37 3.01 2.64 7.63
C THR A 37 3.66 2.00 6.42
N LEU A 38 2.80 1.54 5.51
CA LEU A 38 3.11 1.37 4.10
C LEU A 38 3.95 2.57 3.62
N LYS A 39 5.21 2.29 3.28
CA LYS A 39 6.18 3.27 2.79
C LYS A 39 6.87 2.72 1.56
N VAL A 40 7.17 3.60 0.62
CA VAL A 40 7.98 3.25 -0.53
C VAL A 40 9.44 3.03 -0.12
N GLY A 41 10.18 2.21 -0.87
CA GLY A 41 11.57 1.85 -0.56
C GLY A 41 11.73 0.74 0.47
N ARG A 42 10.66 0.36 1.19
CA ARG A 42 10.68 -0.79 2.10
C ARG A 42 10.50 -2.10 1.35
N SER A 43 11.16 -3.14 1.85
CA SER A 43 11.16 -4.49 1.29
C SER A 43 10.04 -5.37 1.82
N ILE A 44 9.58 -6.28 0.97
CA ILE A 44 8.55 -7.29 1.19
C ILE A 44 8.96 -8.65 0.60
N ASP A 45 8.56 -9.74 1.27
CA ASP A 45 8.74 -11.10 0.77
C ASP A 45 7.50 -11.56 -0.01
N ILE A 46 7.63 -11.57 -1.33
CA ILE A 46 6.60 -12.03 -2.27
C ILE A 46 6.81 -13.50 -2.60
N PHE A 47 8.05 -13.93 -2.76
CA PHE A 47 8.38 -15.27 -3.25
C PHE A 47 8.02 -16.35 -2.26
N THR A 48 8.36 -16.18 -0.99
CA THR A 48 7.96 -17.16 0.03
C THR A 48 6.44 -17.24 0.14
N ARG A 49 5.74 -16.12 -0.11
CA ARG A 49 4.28 -15.96 0.00
C ARG A 49 3.51 -16.14 -1.32
N TYR A 50 4.17 -16.60 -2.38
CA TYR A 50 3.54 -16.70 -3.69
C TYR A 50 2.34 -17.66 -3.66
N GLY A 51 1.19 -17.19 -4.14
CA GLY A 51 -0.07 -17.92 -4.15
C GLY A 51 -0.96 -17.63 -2.94
N TYR A 52 -0.42 -17.07 -1.86
CA TYR A 52 -1.16 -16.77 -0.63
C TYR A 52 -0.82 -15.39 -0.05
N LEU A 53 -0.33 -14.48 -0.89
CA LEU A 53 0.05 -13.11 -0.51
C LEU A 53 -1.11 -12.31 0.10
N SER A 54 -2.36 -12.74 -0.15
CA SER A 54 -3.55 -12.18 0.49
C SER A 54 -3.58 -12.33 2.01
N LEU A 55 -2.74 -13.19 2.58
CA LEU A 55 -2.55 -13.32 4.04
C LEU A 55 -1.66 -12.20 4.60
N SER A 56 -0.71 -11.71 3.80
CA SER A 56 0.23 -10.65 4.19
C SER A 56 -0.27 -9.25 3.79
N ILE A 57 -1.00 -9.15 2.68
CA ILE A 57 -1.49 -7.89 2.12
C ILE A 57 -3.01 -7.91 2.01
N LYS A 58 -3.66 -6.86 2.54
CA LYS A 58 -5.11 -6.72 2.50
C LYS A 58 -5.55 -6.28 1.10
N VAL A 59 -6.00 -7.25 0.32
CA VAL A 59 -6.49 -7.03 -1.05
C VAL A 59 -8.00 -7.21 -1.21
N VAL A 60 -8.65 -7.82 -0.21
CA VAL A 60 -10.11 -7.99 -0.19
C VAL A 60 -10.70 -7.00 0.83
N PRO A 61 -11.69 -6.18 0.45
CA PRO A 61 -12.31 -5.22 1.35
C PRO A 61 -13.19 -5.96 2.36
N ARG A 62 -12.60 -6.33 3.51
CA ARG A 62 -13.32 -6.85 4.68
C ARG A 62 -13.32 -5.80 5.79
N ASN A 63 -14.45 -5.66 6.47
CA ASN A 63 -14.57 -4.75 7.61
C ASN A 63 -14.05 -5.34 8.93
N ASP A 64 -13.13 -6.31 8.84
CA ASP A 64 -12.63 -7.13 9.94
C ASP A 64 -11.34 -6.59 10.58
N SER A 65 -10.69 -5.62 9.94
CA SER A 65 -9.34 -5.18 10.30
C SER A 65 -8.96 -3.82 9.70
N SER A 66 -8.09 -3.07 10.39
CA SER A 66 -7.55 -1.78 9.90
C SER A 66 -6.18 -1.90 9.20
N TRP A 67 -5.48 -3.03 9.35
CA TRP A 67 -4.16 -3.22 8.76
C TRP A 67 -4.23 -3.33 7.23
N ILE A 68 -3.18 -2.85 6.55
CA ILE A 68 -2.98 -3.04 5.09
C ILE A 68 -1.92 -4.12 4.84
N PHE A 69 -0.85 -4.13 5.64
CA PHE A 69 0.15 -5.19 5.68
C PHE A 69 0.11 -5.86 7.06
N ARG A 70 0.06 -7.20 7.10
CA ARG A 70 0.20 -7.97 8.34
C ARG A 70 1.66 -8.19 8.72
N GLU A 71 2.49 -8.39 7.71
CA GLU A 71 3.92 -8.64 7.90
C GLU A 71 4.66 -7.30 7.87
N PRO A 72 5.63 -7.10 8.77
CA PRO A 72 6.42 -5.87 8.78
C PRO A 72 7.22 -5.76 7.47
N THR A 73 7.36 -4.53 7.00
CA THR A 73 8.22 -4.22 5.85
C THR A 73 9.59 -3.80 6.35
N ILE A 74 10.66 -4.11 5.60
CA ILE A 74 12.04 -3.95 6.09
C ILE A 74 12.73 -2.80 5.35
N ASP A 75 13.46 -1.94 6.07
CA ASP A 75 14.25 -0.89 5.43
C ASP A 75 15.53 -1.51 4.85
N ILE A 76 15.73 -1.34 3.54
CA ILE A 76 16.91 -1.89 2.83
C ILE A 76 17.80 -0.81 2.21
N PHE A 77 17.32 0.43 2.15
CA PHE A 77 18.03 1.57 1.58
C PHE A 77 18.27 2.64 2.64
N ASN A 78 19.44 3.26 2.58
CA ASN A 78 19.78 4.47 3.29
C ASN A 78 19.49 5.70 2.41
N GLY A 79 18.73 6.66 2.94
CA GLY A 79 18.50 7.95 2.26
C GLY A 79 17.60 7.86 1.02
N ILE A 80 16.62 6.95 1.01
CA ILE A 80 15.66 6.82 -0.10
C ILE A 80 14.56 7.89 -0.08
N ASP A 81 14.28 8.47 1.10
CA ASP A 81 13.18 9.43 1.31
C ASP A 81 13.15 10.63 0.35
N PRO A 82 14.29 11.26 -0.02
CA PRO A 82 14.28 12.37 -0.97
C PRO A 82 13.75 12.01 -2.37
N PHE A 83 13.71 10.72 -2.72
CA PHE A 83 13.18 10.24 -3.99
C PHE A 83 11.69 9.90 -3.93
N ALA A 84 11.11 9.84 -2.72
CA ALA A 84 9.70 9.54 -2.51
C ALA A 84 8.85 10.79 -2.78
N VAL A 85 7.94 10.69 -3.75
CA VAL A 85 6.95 11.72 -4.05
C VAL A 85 5.62 11.33 -3.42
N TYR A 86 5.13 12.23 -2.57
CA TYR A 86 3.80 12.18 -2.00
C TYR A 86 3.01 13.32 -2.63
N PRO A 87 2.04 13.07 -3.51
CA PRO A 87 1.31 14.15 -4.13
C PRO A 87 0.57 14.95 -3.05
N THR A 88 0.67 16.26 -3.17
CA THR A 88 0.09 17.21 -2.23
C THR A 88 -1.40 16.89 -2.10
N ARG A 89 -1.89 16.72 -0.85
CA ARG A 89 -3.32 16.53 -0.58
C ARG A 89 -4.08 17.58 -1.39
N SER A 90 -4.87 17.13 -2.38
CA SER A 90 -5.63 18.00 -3.26
C SER A 90 -6.28 19.11 -2.45
N ASN A 91 -6.12 20.35 -2.91
CA ASN A 91 -6.81 21.52 -2.38
C ASN A 91 -8.28 21.15 -2.10
N ARG A 92 -8.82 21.68 -0.98
CA ARG A 92 -10.12 21.34 -0.33
C ARG A 92 -11.39 21.44 -1.21
N LYS A 93 -11.27 21.52 -2.54
CA LYS A 93 -12.38 21.61 -3.51
C LYS A 93 -12.63 20.33 -4.32
N GLN A 94 -11.76 19.32 -4.27
CA GLN A 94 -12.03 18.07 -4.98
C GLN A 94 -12.88 17.14 -4.09
N VAL A 95 -14.20 17.10 -4.35
CA VAL A 95 -15.18 16.32 -3.57
C VAL A 95 -14.94 14.81 -3.70
N PHE A 96 -14.37 14.37 -4.83
CA PHE A 96 -14.05 12.98 -5.10
C PHE A 96 -12.76 12.90 -5.92
N ASN A 97 -11.78 12.13 -5.42
CA ASN A 97 -10.60 11.70 -6.17
C ASN A 97 -10.64 10.16 -6.22
N GLY A 98 -10.86 9.61 -7.39
CA GLY A 98 -11.18 8.21 -7.54
C GLY A 98 -11.30 7.78 -8.99
N ASP A 99 -11.63 6.51 -9.17
CA ASP A 99 -11.69 5.85 -10.46
C ASP A 99 -12.95 4.98 -10.54
N PHE A 100 -13.62 5.02 -11.69
CA PHE A 100 -14.72 4.12 -12.02
C PHE A 100 -14.26 3.29 -13.21
N HIS A 101 -14.26 1.97 -13.02
CA HIS A 101 -13.84 1.02 -14.04
C HIS A 101 -14.88 -0.08 -14.18
N MET A 102 -15.24 -0.40 -15.42
CA MET A 102 -16.13 -1.50 -15.75
C MET A 102 -15.45 -2.42 -16.75
N GLU A 103 -15.50 -3.73 -16.50
CA GLU A 103 -14.86 -4.73 -17.36
C GLU A 103 -15.75 -5.97 -17.49
N PHE A 104 -15.91 -6.45 -18.73
CA PHE A 104 -16.59 -7.70 -19.03
C PHE A 104 -15.54 -8.82 -19.07
N CYS A 105 -15.86 -9.93 -18.41
CA CYS A 105 -14.96 -11.07 -18.26
C CYS A 105 -15.67 -12.35 -18.68
N ASP A 106 -15.09 -13.09 -19.61
CA ASP A 106 -15.70 -14.32 -20.15
C ASP A 106 -15.67 -15.49 -19.17
N ASN A 107 -14.80 -15.43 -18.17
CA ASN A 107 -14.60 -16.47 -17.18
C ASN A 107 -13.95 -15.95 -15.90
N VAL A 108 -13.87 -16.82 -14.89
CA VAL A 108 -13.28 -16.51 -13.57
C VAL A 108 -11.81 -16.07 -13.67
N LYS A 109 -11.04 -16.60 -14.63
CA LYS A 109 -9.64 -16.21 -14.80
C LYS A 109 -9.53 -14.75 -15.24
N GLN A 110 -10.29 -14.33 -16.25
CA GLN A 110 -10.35 -12.93 -16.66
C GLN A 110 -10.87 -12.05 -15.51
N LEU A 111 -11.83 -12.55 -14.73
CA LEU A 111 -12.36 -11.84 -13.57
C LEU A 111 -11.31 -11.49 -12.52
N LEU A 112 -10.42 -12.45 -12.23
CA LEU A 112 -9.30 -12.28 -11.30
C LEU A 112 -8.22 -11.36 -11.89
N GLN A 113 -7.92 -11.51 -13.18
CA GLN A 113 -7.02 -10.59 -13.88
C GLN A 113 -7.52 -9.14 -13.79
N ALA A 114 -8.80 -8.92 -14.05
CA ALA A 114 -9.43 -7.61 -13.96
C ALA A 114 -9.41 -7.05 -12.53
N TYR A 115 -9.70 -7.89 -11.52
CA TYR A 115 -9.69 -7.47 -10.11
C TYR A 115 -8.30 -7.02 -9.63
N PHE A 116 -7.26 -7.76 -10.02
CA PHE A 116 -5.88 -7.52 -9.59
C PHE A 116 -5.06 -6.71 -10.62
N ARG A 117 -5.70 -6.09 -11.62
CA ARG A 117 -5.03 -5.38 -12.73
C ARG A 117 -4.05 -4.29 -12.28
N HIS A 118 -4.30 -3.67 -11.12
CA HIS A 118 -3.48 -2.58 -10.59
C HIS A 118 -2.36 -3.06 -9.66
N PHE A 119 -2.19 -4.37 -9.50
CA PHE A 119 -1.03 -4.95 -8.83
C PHE A 119 0.01 -5.35 -9.86
N SER A 120 1.25 -4.94 -9.64
CA SER A 120 2.39 -5.27 -10.49
C SER A 120 3.57 -5.65 -9.60
N PHE A 121 4.32 -6.66 -10.04
CA PHE A 121 5.53 -7.11 -9.38
C PHE A 121 6.58 -7.34 -10.46
N GLU A 122 7.81 -6.91 -10.19
CA GLU A 122 8.90 -7.10 -11.14
C GLU A 122 9.06 -8.60 -11.44
N ARG A 123 9.22 -8.96 -12.71
CA ARG A 123 9.44 -10.34 -13.17
C ARG A 123 8.28 -11.31 -12.88
N LEU A 124 7.08 -10.81 -12.63
CA LEU A 124 5.89 -11.65 -12.51
C LEU A 124 4.82 -11.32 -13.55
N ASP A 125 4.65 -12.21 -14.53
CA ASP A 125 3.73 -12.03 -15.65
C ASP A 125 2.25 -12.05 -15.25
N LYS A 126 1.94 -12.70 -14.13
CA LYS A 126 0.55 -12.92 -13.66
C LYS A 126 0.43 -12.50 -12.19
N PRO A 127 0.40 -11.19 -11.89
CA PRO A 127 0.33 -10.67 -10.52
C PRO A 127 -0.84 -11.23 -9.70
N TRP A 128 -2.00 -11.46 -10.34
CA TRP A 128 -3.18 -12.02 -9.70
C TRP A 128 -2.94 -13.41 -9.08
N MET A 129 -2.02 -14.21 -9.62
CA MET A 129 -1.70 -15.54 -9.08
C MET A 129 -0.92 -15.45 -7.77
N ALA A 130 -0.18 -14.37 -7.52
CA ALA A 130 0.52 -14.18 -6.23
C ALA A 130 -0.47 -14.14 -5.05
N PHE A 131 -1.69 -13.66 -5.28
CA PHE A 131 -2.75 -13.59 -4.27
C PHE A 131 -3.64 -14.82 -4.26
N THR A 132 -3.98 -15.34 -5.43
CA THR A 132 -5.11 -16.27 -5.61
C THR A 132 -4.68 -17.72 -5.83
N GLY A 133 -3.39 -18.01 -6.00
CA GLY A 133 -2.91 -19.36 -6.33
C GLY A 133 -3.31 -20.45 -5.33
N SER A 134 -3.57 -20.08 -4.07
CA SER A 134 -4.05 -20.98 -3.00
C SER A 134 -5.55 -20.86 -2.71
N TRP A 135 -6.28 -19.99 -3.40
CA TRP A 135 -7.70 -19.79 -3.15
C TRP A 135 -8.50 -20.94 -3.75
N ALA A 136 -9.21 -21.68 -2.89
CA ALA A 136 -10.24 -22.61 -3.33
C ALA A 136 -11.40 -21.86 -4.01
N PRO A 137 -12.18 -22.49 -4.91
CA PRO A 137 -13.34 -21.88 -5.56
C PRO A 137 -14.31 -21.17 -4.61
N GLU A 138 -14.56 -21.75 -3.43
CA GLU A 138 -15.41 -21.18 -2.39
C GLU A 138 -14.80 -19.92 -1.78
N THR A 139 -13.48 -19.85 -1.70
CA THR A 139 -12.75 -18.66 -1.24
C THR A 139 -12.83 -17.56 -2.29
N ILE A 140 -12.71 -17.89 -3.58
CA ILE A 140 -12.91 -16.94 -4.68
C ILE A 140 -14.31 -16.35 -4.61
N ALA A 141 -15.35 -17.21 -4.57
CA ALA A 141 -16.73 -16.80 -4.46
C ALA A 141 -16.98 -15.88 -3.26
N ARG A 142 -16.49 -16.26 -2.08
CA ARG A 142 -16.60 -15.46 -0.86
C ARG A 142 -15.91 -14.11 -0.98
N ASN A 143 -14.69 -14.07 -1.52
CA ASN A 143 -13.91 -12.83 -1.66
C ASN A 143 -14.51 -11.88 -2.69
N LEU A 144 -15.15 -12.43 -3.73
CA LEU A 144 -15.77 -11.66 -4.80
C LEU A 144 -17.25 -11.34 -4.55
N GLY A 145 -17.85 -11.92 -3.51
CA GLY A 145 -19.26 -11.69 -3.15
C GLY A 145 -20.25 -12.35 -4.12
N ILE A 146 -19.89 -13.47 -4.74
CA ILE A 146 -20.74 -14.22 -5.67
C ILE A 146 -21.01 -15.64 -5.15
N ASN A 147 -22.07 -16.29 -5.63
CA ASN A 147 -22.35 -17.68 -5.27
C ASN A 147 -21.26 -18.62 -5.80
N SER A 148 -20.86 -19.63 -5.01
CA SER A 148 -19.85 -20.62 -5.43
C SER A 148 -20.26 -21.40 -6.68
N SER A 149 -21.55 -21.60 -6.91
CA SER A 149 -22.06 -22.25 -8.12
C SER A 149 -21.60 -21.55 -9.41
N PHE A 150 -21.37 -20.24 -9.36
CA PHE A 150 -20.90 -19.45 -10.51
C PHE A 150 -19.40 -19.59 -10.77
N ILE A 151 -18.62 -20.13 -9.83
CA ILE A 151 -17.19 -20.38 -10.03
C ILE A 151 -16.95 -21.69 -10.77
N HIS A 152 -17.82 -22.69 -10.57
CA HIS A 152 -17.66 -24.04 -11.12
C HIS A 152 -18.21 -24.21 -12.52
N LYS A 153 -18.97 -23.23 -13.02
CA LYS A 153 -19.65 -23.26 -14.32
C LYS A 153 -19.10 -22.15 -15.21
N ASP A 154 -19.27 -22.33 -16.52
CA ASP A 154 -18.91 -21.30 -17.50
C ASP A 154 -19.92 -20.15 -17.41
N HIS A 155 -19.49 -19.09 -16.74
CA HIS A 155 -20.24 -17.86 -16.57
C HIS A 155 -19.39 -16.68 -16.99
N CYS A 156 -20.07 -15.70 -17.56
CA CYS A 156 -19.53 -14.37 -17.73
C CYS A 156 -19.81 -13.50 -16.53
N PHE A 157 -18.96 -12.49 -16.38
CA PHE A 157 -18.98 -11.61 -15.24
C PHE A 157 -18.76 -10.18 -15.69
N VAL A 158 -19.44 -9.26 -15.01
CA VAL A 158 -19.12 -7.83 -15.10
C VAL A 158 -18.42 -7.42 -13.81
N LEU A 159 -17.19 -6.95 -13.92
CA LEU A 159 -16.50 -6.25 -12.85
C LEU A 159 -16.89 -4.77 -12.89
N VAL A 160 -17.59 -4.28 -11.88
CA VAL A 160 -17.74 -2.84 -11.65
C VAL A 160 -16.93 -2.47 -10.41
N ARG A 161 -15.97 -1.54 -10.58
CA ARG A 161 -15.14 -1.02 -9.49
C ARG A 161 -15.31 0.48 -9.39
N LEU A 162 -15.60 0.95 -8.17
CA LEU A 162 -15.54 2.35 -7.80
C LEU A 162 -14.51 2.54 -6.69
N SER A 163 -13.42 3.22 -6.98
CA SER A 163 -12.32 3.46 -6.04
C SER A 163 -12.30 4.92 -5.62
N ARG A 164 -12.04 5.17 -4.33
CA ARG A 164 -11.76 6.49 -3.75
C ARG A 164 -10.36 6.45 -3.13
N PHE A 165 -9.42 7.14 -3.75
CA PHE A 165 -8.03 7.17 -3.30
C PHE A 165 -7.87 8.03 -2.05
N ARG A 166 -7.03 7.59 -1.11
CA ARG A 166 -6.74 8.27 0.15
C ARG A 166 -5.29 8.70 0.26
N THR A 167 -4.37 7.79 0.01
CA THR A 167 -2.93 8.05 0.02
C THR A 167 -2.28 7.37 -1.16
N ASN A 168 -1.21 7.95 -1.64
CA ASN A 168 -0.38 7.42 -2.69
C ASN A 168 1.04 7.93 -2.48
N ALA A 169 2.00 7.13 -2.92
CA ALA A 169 3.41 7.50 -2.92
C ALA A 169 4.10 6.71 -4.03
N GLU A 170 5.17 7.29 -4.57
CA GLU A 170 5.96 6.70 -5.64
C GLU A 170 7.42 7.13 -5.49
N LEU A 171 8.35 6.19 -5.69
CA LEU A 171 9.75 6.54 -5.87
C LEU A 171 9.94 7.08 -7.28
N THR A 172 10.49 8.28 -7.38
CA THR A 172 10.95 8.83 -8.66
C THR A 172 12.30 8.22 -9.05
N ARG A 173 13.06 8.86 -9.96
CA ARG A 173 14.33 8.35 -10.52
C ARG A 173 15.34 7.96 -9.42
N VAL A 174 15.22 6.74 -8.90
CA VAL A 174 16.12 6.15 -7.91
C VAL A 174 17.49 6.00 -8.59
N PRO A 175 18.56 6.60 -8.05
CA PRO A 175 19.90 6.43 -8.60
C PRO A 175 20.31 4.95 -8.57
N ASN A 176 21.14 4.53 -9.53
CA ASN A 176 21.69 3.16 -9.54
C ASN A 176 22.61 2.88 -8.33
N ASN A 177 23.04 3.92 -7.60
CA ASN A 177 23.97 3.85 -6.49
C ASN A 177 23.31 4.27 -5.15
N VAL A 178 22.04 3.96 -4.94
CA VAL A 178 21.45 4.13 -3.61
C VAL A 178 22.18 3.23 -2.62
N ASN A 179 22.55 3.83 -1.50
CA ASN A 179 23.24 3.13 -0.42
C ASN A 179 22.30 2.11 0.21
N LEU A 180 22.78 0.89 0.41
CA LEU A 180 22.08 -0.10 1.19
C LEU A 180 22.31 0.14 2.68
N VAL A 181 21.43 -0.40 3.51
CA VAL A 181 21.70 -0.56 4.94
C VAL A 181 22.89 -1.52 5.12
N ASP A 182 23.81 -1.21 6.04
CA ASP A 182 25.09 -1.94 6.20
C ASP A 182 24.88 -3.46 6.38
N ASP A 183 23.92 -3.86 7.20
CA ASP A 183 23.59 -5.27 7.42
C ASP A 183 23.11 -5.97 6.14
N VAL A 184 22.34 -5.27 5.31
CA VAL A 184 21.84 -5.79 4.02
C VAL A 184 23.00 -5.95 3.05
N ALA A 185 23.86 -4.95 2.95
CA ALA A 185 25.06 -5.01 2.10
C ALA A 185 25.98 -6.17 2.51
N SER A 186 26.25 -6.32 3.81
CA SER A 186 27.06 -7.41 4.34
C SER A 186 26.45 -8.78 4.07
N GLU A 187 25.14 -8.94 4.18
CA GLU A 187 24.49 -10.22 3.86
C GLU A 187 24.54 -10.52 2.36
N ILE A 188 24.41 -9.52 1.48
CA ILE A 188 24.55 -9.70 0.02
C ILE A 188 25.95 -10.23 -0.32
N ASP A 189 26.99 -9.70 0.31
CA ASP A 189 28.37 -10.15 0.10
C ASP A 189 28.59 -11.62 0.51
N ASN A 190 27.73 -12.16 1.38
CA ASN A 190 27.76 -13.56 1.80
C ASN A 190 26.98 -14.51 0.88
N ILE A 191 26.22 -14.00 -0.10
CA ILE A 191 25.47 -14.83 -1.05
C ILE A 191 26.43 -15.48 -2.04
N LYS A 192 26.38 -16.81 -2.15
CA LYS A 192 27.25 -17.58 -3.04
C LYS A 192 26.51 -17.97 -4.31
N VAL A 193 27.12 -17.70 -5.46
CA VAL A 193 26.59 -18.13 -6.76
C VAL A 193 26.46 -19.65 -6.79
N GLY A 194 25.28 -20.15 -7.17
CA GLY A 194 24.96 -21.58 -7.18
C GLY A 194 24.47 -22.16 -5.85
N ASP A 195 24.52 -21.38 -4.75
CA ASP A 195 23.96 -21.77 -3.46
C ASP A 195 22.56 -21.19 -3.28
N ALA A 196 21.56 -21.96 -3.71
CA ALA A 196 20.15 -21.58 -3.56
C ALA A 196 19.75 -21.36 -2.09
N ALA A 197 20.38 -22.04 -1.12
CA ALA A 197 20.03 -21.89 0.29
C ALA A 197 20.43 -20.50 0.80
N SER A 198 21.60 -20.00 0.41
CA SER A 198 22.05 -18.65 0.76
C SER A 198 21.08 -17.57 0.25
N VAL A 199 20.60 -17.69 -0.99
CA VAL A 199 19.59 -16.79 -1.58
C VAL A 199 18.26 -16.87 -0.85
N ILE A 200 17.77 -18.08 -0.54
CA ILE A 200 16.51 -18.26 0.19
C ILE A 200 16.60 -17.66 1.59
N MET A 201 17.74 -17.79 2.27
CA MET A 201 17.96 -17.19 3.59
C MET A 201 17.94 -15.65 3.52
N PHE A 202 18.60 -15.07 2.52
CA PHE A 202 18.54 -13.63 2.27
C PHE A 202 17.09 -13.16 2.05
N ILE A 203 16.33 -13.83 1.18
CA ILE A 203 14.93 -13.48 0.88
C ILE A 203 14.05 -13.56 2.13
N LYS A 204 14.20 -14.61 2.94
CA LYS A 204 13.44 -14.75 4.19
C LYS A 204 13.76 -13.64 5.21
N LYS A 205 14.99 -13.13 5.20
CA LYS A 205 15.47 -12.14 6.15
C LYS A 205 15.17 -10.71 5.72
N TYR A 206 15.33 -10.39 4.43
CA TYR A 206 15.27 -9.03 3.92
C TYR A 206 14.18 -8.81 2.86
N GLY A 207 13.48 -9.85 2.43
CA GLY A 207 12.47 -9.79 1.38
C GLY A 207 13.04 -10.02 -0.02
N SER A 208 12.14 -9.98 -1.00
CA SER A 208 12.43 -10.28 -2.41
C SER A 208 12.24 -9.08 -3.33
N HIS A 209 11.44 -8.10 -2.91
CA HIS A 209 11.05 -6.92 -3.67
C HIS A 209 10.94 -5.74 -2.72
N TYR A 210 11.06 -4.52 -3.24
CA TYR A 210 10.70 -3.31 -2.51
C TYR A 210 9.47 -2.64 -3.11
N ILE A 211 8.79 -1.86 -2.27
CA ILE A 211 7.61 -1.10 -2.66
C ILE A 211 8.07 0.13 -3.45
N HIS A 212 7.93 0.09 -4.77
CA HIS A 212 8.23 1.24 -5.62
C HIS A 212 7.17 2.32 -5.54
N SER A 213 5.89 1.93 -5.59
CA SER A 213 4.76 2.83 -5.48
C SER A 213 3.55 2.11 -4.87
N TYR A 214 2.63 2.89 -4.33
CA TYR A 214 1.35 2.37 -3.86
C TYR A 214 0.25 3.42 -3.96
N VAL A 215 -0.99 2.93 -4.03
CA VAL A 215 -2.21 3.74 -3.85
C VAL A 215 -3.10 2.99 -2.87
N THR A 216 -3.52 3.67 -1.80
CA THR A 216 -4.50 3.14 -0.85
C THR A 216 -5.79 3.92 -0.93
N GLY A 217 -6.86 3.30 -0.46
CA GLY A 217 -8.17 3.92 -0.42
C GLY A 217 -9.27 2.92 -0.19
N ASN A 218 -10.50 3.37 -0.42
CA ASN A 218 -11.66 2.50 -0.37
C ASN A 218 -12.01 2.09 -1.79
N SER A 219 -12.36 0.83 -2.00
CA SER A 219 -12.91 0.38 -3.28
C SER A 219 -14.19 -0.41 -3.03
N MET A 220 -15.23 -0.09 -3.79
CA MET A 220 -16.46 -0.85 -3.87
C MET A 220 -16.41 -1.69 -5.14
N TYR A 221 -16.79 -2.95 -5.00
CA TYR A 221 -16.89 -3.89 -6.10
C TYR A 221 -18.34 -4.35 -6.20
N GLN A 222 -18.95 -4.19 -7.37
CA GLN A 222 -20.21 -4.84 -7.71
C GLN A 222 -19.95 -5.84 -8.82
N ARG A 223 -20.55 -7.03 -8.67
CA ARG A 223 -20.46 -8.13 -9.62
C ARG A 223 -21.88 -8.54 -9.98
N ASN A 224 -22.26 -8.35 -11.23
CA ASN A 224 -23.50 -8.89 -11.76
C ASN A 224 -23.16 -10.05 -12.70
N LEU A 225 -23.95 -11.11 -12.63
CA LEU A 225 -24.01 -12.09 -13.72
C LEU A 225 -25.05 -11.59 -14.72
N ASP A 226 -24.62 -11.45 -15.97
CA ASP A 226 -25.52 -11.18 -17.07
C ASP A 226 -25.36 -12.26 -18.14
N PRO A 227 -26.28 -13.24 -18.20
CA PRO A 227 -26.23 -14.27 -19.23
C PRO A 227 -26.55 -13.74 -20.63
N GLU A 228 -27.22 -12.60 -20.79
CA GLU A 228 -27.61 -12.05 -22.10
C GLU A 228 -26.45 -11.28 -22.78
N ILE A 229 -25.55 -10.70 -22.01
CA ILE A 229 -24.37 -9.99 -22.56
C ILE A 229 -23.40 -10.95 -23.27
N CYS A 230 -23.37 -12.22 -22.87
CA CYS A 230 -22.47 -13.21 -23.46
C CYS A 230 -23.03 -13.99 -24.66
N SER A 231 -24.24 -13.66 -25.11
CA SER A 231 -24.86 -14.30 -26.28
C SER A 231 -24.55 -13.62 -27.63
N HIS A 232 -23.73 -12.56 -27.65
CA HIS A 232 -23.37 -11.88 -28.89
C HIS A 232 -21.86 -11.84 -29.12
N PRO A 233 -21.35 -12.54 -30.17
CA PRO A 233 -19.96 -12.47 -30.59
C PRO A 233 -19.61 -11.11 -31.22
#